data_AF-A0A318S4V2-F1
#
_entry.id   AF-A0A318S4V2-F1
#
_cell.length_a   1.000
_cell.length_b   1.000
_cell.length_c   1.000
_cell.angle_alpha   90.00
_cell.angle_beta   90.00
_cell.angle_gamma   90.00
#
_symmetry.space_group_name_H-M   'P 1'
#
loop_
_entity.id
_entity.type
_entity.pdbx_description
1 polymer ?
#
loop_
_entity_poly.entity_id
_entity_poly.type
_entity_poly.pdbx_seq_one_letter_code
_entity_poly.pdbx_strand_id
1 'polypeptide(L)'
;MASERYRRVWDPEQRKHRRVHRLIAEQTTGRALQPGEVVHHRDGDRGNNDPENLRILPSQRHHMALEHVERKRKRGQEPLFDDDTFLA
;
A
#
# COMPACT_ATOMS: atom_id res chain seq x y z
N MET A 1 4.01 -6.40 -18.72
CA MET A 1 2.83 -6.29 -17.83
C MET A 1 2.65 -4.81 -17.51
N ALA A 2 1.58 -4.20 -18.03
CA ALA A 2 1.35 -2.77 -17.87
C ALA A 2 1.28 -2.44 -16.38
N SER A 3 2.20 -1.61 -15.89
CA SER A 3 2.09 -1.06 -14.54
C SER A 3 0.94 -0.07 -14.56
N GLU A 4 -0.28 -0.52 -14.31
CA GLU A 4 -1.42 0.37 -14.25
C GLU A 4 -1.18 1.44 -13.18
N ARG A 5 -1.51 2.68 -13.55
CA ARG A 5 -1.38 3.82 -12.64
C ARG A 5 -2.49 3.71 -11.61
N TYR A 6 -2.18 4.07 -10.36
CA TYR A 6 -3.18 4.18 -9.31
C TYR A 6 -4.39 5.00 -9.76
N ARG A 7 -5.60 4.49 -9.49
CA ARG A 7 -6.84 5.23 -9.73
C ARG A 7 -6.85 6.53 -8.92
N ARG A 8 -7.27 7.62 -9.55
CA ARG A 8 -7.33 8.96 -8.95
C ARG A 8 -8.72 9.54 -9.11
N VAL A 9 -9.13 10.34 -8.13
CA VAL A 9 -10.36 11.15 -8.18
C VAL A 9 -9.98 12.61 -7.98
N TRP A 10 -10.73 13.51 -8.60
CA TRP A 10 -10.59 14.96 -8.37
C TRP A 10 -11.30 15.32 -7.06
N ASP A 11 -10.57 15.97 -6.16
CA ASP A 11 -11.09 16.53 -4.92
C ASP A 11 -11.28 18.04 -5.16
N PRO A 12 -12.54 18.52 -5.34
CA PRO A 12 -12.81 19.91 -5.70
C PRO A 12 -12.53 20.88 -4.55
N GLU A 13 -12.66 20.42 -3.30
CA GLU A 13 -12.41 21.24 -2.11
C GLU A 13 -10.93 21.57 -1.98
N GLN A 14 -10.08 20.55 -2.13
CA GLN A 14 -8.63 20.71 -2.06
C GLN A 14 -7.98 21.04 -3.41
N ARG A 15 -8.79 21.16 -4.46
CA ARG A 15 -8.39 21.42 -5.85
C ARG A 15 -7.20 20.56 -6.29
N LYS A 16 -7.24 19.27 -5.97
CA LYS A 16 -6.15 18.32 -6.28
C LYS A 16 -6.66 16.92 -6.58
N HIS A 17 -5.86 16.13 -7.28
CA HIS A 17 -6.15 14.71 -7.46
C HIS A 17 -5.75 13.90 -6.22
N ARG A 18 -6.68 13.11 -5.68
CA ARG A 18 -6.46 12.16 -4.59
C ARG A 18 -6.36 10.75 -5.15
N ARG A 19 -5.49 9.92 -4.56
CA ARG A 19 -5.36 8.50 -4.92
C ARG A 19 -6.45 7.71 -4.18
N VAL A 20 -7.17 6.85 -4.90
CA VAL A 20 -8.34 6.14 -4.37
C VAL A 20 -7.99 5.21 -3.21
N HIS A 21 -6.96 4.36 -3.34
CA HIS A 21 -6.50 3.50 -2.23
C HIS A 21 -6.17 4.27 -0.94
N ARG A 22 -5.67 5.51 -1.03
CA ARG A 22 -5.41 6.33 0.17
C ARG A 22 -6.71 6.79 0.81
N LEU A 23 -7.68 7.23 0.01
CA LEU A 23 -8.99 7.64 0.51
C LEU A 23 -9.71 6.48 1.21
N ILE A 24 -9.66 5.27 0.62
CA ILE A 24 -10.28 4.08 1.22
C ILE A 24 -9.56 3.73 2.52
N ALA A 25 -8.23 3.73 2.55
CA ALA A 25 -7.48 3.49 3.78
C ALA A 25 -7.79 4.51 4.91
N GLU A 26 -7.95 5.78 4.56
CA GLU A 26 -8.36 6.85 5.50
C GLU A 26 -9.78 6.59 6.03
N GLN A 27 -10.71 6.21 5.16
CA GLN A 27 -12.09 5.87 5.54
C GLN A 27 -12.15 4.65 6.46
N THR A 28 -11.43 3.57 6.12
CA THR A 28 -11.39 2.32 6.90
C THR A 28 -10.82 2.54 8.30
N THR A 29 -9.81 3.41 8.43
CA THR A 29 -9.23 3.74 9.75
C THR A 29 -10.00 4.82 10.52
N GLY A 30 -10.97 5.49 9.87
CA GLY A 30 -11.69 6.61 10.45
C GLY A 30 -10.81 7.85 10.72
N ARG A 31 -9.61 7.93 10.15
CA ARG A 31 -8.68 9.05 10.33
C ARG A 31 -7.88 9.34 9.07
N ALA A 32 -7.34 10.56 8.99
CA ALA A 32 -6.34 10.88 7.98
C ALA A 32 -5.07 10.03 8.15
N LEU A 33 -4.41 9.70 7.04
CA LEU A 33 -3.10 9.08 7.06
C LEU A 33 -2.08 10.07 7.62
N GLN A 34 -1.26 9.61 8.56
CA GLN A 34 -0.18 10.39 9.14
C GLN A 34 0.92 10.66 8.11
N PRO A 35 1.69 11.75 8.28
CA PRO A 35 2.89 11.97 7.50
C PRO A 35 3.82 10.74 7.59
N GLY A 36 4.20 10.20 6.43
CA GLY A 36 5.03 9.01 6.34
C GLY A 36 4.27 7.71 6.11
N GLU A 37 2.99 7.63 6.46
CA GLU A 37 2.20 6.41 6.23
C GLU A 37 2.02 6.13 4.72
N VAL A 38 2.20 4.87 4.36
CA VAL A 38 2.11 4.35 2.99
C VAL A 38 1.09 3.22 2.93
N VAL A 39 0.25 3.22 1.90
CA VAL A 39 -0.71 2.14 1.66
C VAL A 39 -0.10 1.15 0.68
N HIS A 40 -0.10 -0.12 1.05
CA HIS A 40 0.40 -1.26 0.29
C HIS A 40 -0.77 -2.17 -0.11
N HIS A 41 -0.70 -2.78 -1.30
CA HIS A 41 -1.72 -3.72 -1.81
C HIS A 41 -1.19 -5.13 -1.62
N ARG A 42 -1.86 -5.97 -0.82
CA ARG A 42 -1.39 -7.31 -0.44
C ARG A 42 -1.25 -8.25 -1.63
N ASP A 43 -2.12 -8.13 -2.62
CA ASP A 43 -2.06 -8.92 -3.86
C ASP A 43 -1.05 -8.37 -4.89
N GLY A 44 -0.59 -7.13 -4.69
CA GLY A 44 0.25 -6.38 -5.62
C GLY A 44 -0.50 -5.80 -6.83
N ASP A 45 -1.82 -5.95 -6.89
CA ASP A 45 -2.67 -5.32 -7.90
C ASP A 45 -3.12 -3.92 -7.44
N ARG A 46 -2.71 -2.89 -8.20
CA ARG A 46 -3.03 -1.49 -7.91
C ARG A 46 -4.47 -1.11 -8.27
N GLY A 47 -5.17 -1.98 -9.00
CA GLY A 47 -6.59 -1.85 -9.35
C GLY A 47 -7.52 -2.36 -8.25
N ASN A 48 -7.07 -3.34 -7.45
CA ASN A 48 -7.83 -3.92 -6.36
C ASN A 48 -7.79 -3.02 -5.10
N ASN A 49 -8.79 -2.16 -4.96
CA ASN A 49 -8.87 -1.21 -3.84
C ASN A 49 -9.75 -1.71 -2.67
N ASP A 50 -10.02 -3.01 -2.58
CA ASP A 50 -10.79 -3.57 -1.47
C ASP A 50 -10.11 -3.25 -0.13
N PRO A 51 -10.85 -2.76 0.90
CA PRO A 51 -10.26 -2.36 2.18
C PRO A 51 -9.37 -3.43 2.83
N GLU A 52 -9.74 -4.70 2.69
CA GLU A 52 -8.98 -5.84 3.23
C GLU A 52 -7.67 -6.11 2.46
N ASN A 53 -7.64 -5.77 1.16
CA ASN A 53 -6.45 -5.84 0.32
C ASN A 53 -5.45 -4.71 0.61
N LEU A 54 -5.89 -3.64 1.28
CA LEU A 54 -5.05 -2.50 1.60
C LEU A 54 -4.43 -2.65 3.01
N ARG A 55 -3.11 -2.51 3.10
CA ARG A 55 -2.36 -2.47 4.36
C ARG A 55 -1.71 -1.11 4.53
N ILE A 56 -1.93 -0.46 5.66
CA ILE A 56 -1.23 0.78 6.00
C ILE A 56 0.08 0.41 6.68
N LEU A 57 1.17 1.00 6.20
CA LEU A 57 2.52 0.81 6.70
C LEU A 57 3.05 2.15 7.26
N PRO A 58 3.83 2.12 8.34
CA PRO A 58 4.24 3.34 9.04
C PRO A 58 5.25 4.19 8.27
N SER A 59 5.97 3.60 7.30
CA SER A 59 6.88 4.36 6.45
C SER A 59 7.17 3.70 5.11
N GLN A 60 7.75 4.49 4.19
CA GLN A 60 8.24 3.98 2.90
C GLN A 60 9.29 2.87 3.07
N ARG A 61 10.10 2.89 4.14
CA ARG A 61 11.08 1.82 4.43
C ARG A 61 10.38 0.47 4.62
N HIS A 62 9.31 0.45 5.41
CA HIS A 62 8.50 -0.75 5.66
C HIS A 62 7.86 -1.27 4.36
N HIS A 63 7.31 -0.35 3.55
CA HIS A 63 6.79 -0.71 2.23
C HIS A 63 7.86 -1.36 1.35
N MET A 64 9.06 -0.80 1.28
CA MET A 64 10.14 -1.37 0.46
C MET A 64 10.64 -2.71 0.98
N ALA A 65 10.70 -2.89 2.30
CA ALA A 65 11.07 -4.16 2.91
C ALA A 65 10.06 -5.26 2.58
N LEU A 66 8.77 -4.98 2.75
CA LEU A 66 7.69 -5.92 2.44
C LEU A 66 7.68 -6.28 0.95
N GLU A 67 7.72 -5.29 0.06
CA GLU A 67 7.81 -5.49 -1.40
C GLU A 67 9.00 -6.38 -1.80
N HIS A 68 10.15 -6.20 -1.15
CA HIS A 68 11.34 -6.99 -1.43
C HIS A 68 11.15 -8.46 -1.03
N VAL A 69 10.56 -8.69 0.15
CA VAL A 69 10.24 -10.03 0.64
C VAL A 69 9.22 -10.73 -0.27
N GLU A 70 8.13 -10.06 -0.61
CA GLU A 70 7.10 -10.62 -1.50
C GLU A 70 7.66 -10.95 -2.90
N ARG A 71 8.53 -10.10 -3.45
CA ARG A 71 9.20 -10.37 -4.73
C ARG A 71 10.11 -11.59 -4.67
N LYS A 72 10.82 -11.80 -3.56
CA LYS A 72 11.63 -13.01 -3.36
C LYS A 72 10.75 -14.26 -3.31
N ARG A 73 9.66 -14.23 -2.53
CA ARG A 73 8.68 -15.31 -2.46
C ARG A 73 8.08 -15.65 -3.83
N LYS A 74 7.68 -14.63 -4.61
CA LYS A 74 7.19 -14.81 -5.99
C LYS A 74 8.23 -15.43 -6.94
N ARG A 75 9.52 -15.37 -6.60
CA ARG A 75 10.63 -16.03 -7.34
C ARG A 75 11.01 -17.40 -6.76
N GLY A 76 10.26 -17.91 -5.78
CA GLY A 76 10.58 -19.15 -5.07
C GLY A 76 11.76 -19.04 -4.10
N GLN A 77 12.20 -17.81 -3.77
CA GLN A 77 13.24 -17.58 -2.77
C GLN A 77 12.59 -17.31 -1.43
N GLU A 78 12.69 -18.27 -0.52
CA GLU A 78 12.16 -18.14 0.82
C GLU A 78 13.07 -17.25 1.67
N PRO A 79 12.57 -16.11 2.21
CA PRO A 79 13.35 -15.28 3.11
C PRO A 79 13.63 -16.01 4.42
N LEU A 80 14.79 -15.74 5.03
CA LEU A 80 15.19 -16.35 6.30
C LEU A 80 14.37 -15.86 7.51
N PHE A 81 13.78 -14.66 7.41
CA PHE A 81 13.00 -14.04 8.47
C PHE A 81 11.59 -13.69 7.97
N ASP A 82 10.61 -13.80 8.87
CA ASP A 82 9.22 -13.50 8.59
C ASP A 82 8.95 -12.00 8.44
N ASP A 83 7.90 -11.67 7.70
CA ASP A 83 7.53 -10.31 7.30
C ASP A 83 7.32 -9.40 8.52
N ASP A 84 6.69 -9.93 9.56
CA ASP A 84 6.39 -9.20 10.79
C ASP A 84 7.67 -8.82 11.57
N THR A 85 8.78 -9.51 11.32
CA THR A 85 10.10 -9.17 11.92
C THR A 85 10.62 -7.81 11.43
N PHE A 86 10.21 -7.38 10.23
CA PHE A 86 10.62 -6.11 9.64
C PHE A 86 9.58 -5.01 9.79
N LEU A 87 8.42 -5.32 10.38
CA LEU A 87 7.28 -4.43 10.55
C LEU A 87 7.05 -3.99 12.01
N ALA A 88 7.82 -4.56 12.95
CA ALA A 88 7.83 -4.21 14.38
C ALA A 88 8.69 -2.98 14.70
#